data_AF-A0A6P1A7G4-F1
#
_entry.id   AF-A0A6P1A7G4-F1
#
_cell.length_a   1.000
_cell.length_b   1.000
_cell.length_c   1.000
_cell.angle_alpha   90.00
_cell.angle_beta   90.00
_cell.angle_gamma   90.00
#
_symmetry.space_group_name_H-M   'P 1'
#
loop_
_entity.id
_entity.type
_entity.pdbx_description
1 polymer ?
#
loop_
_entity_poly.entity_id
_entity_poly.type
_entity_poly.pdbx_seq_one_letter_code
_entity_poly.pdbx_strand_id
1 'polypeptide(L)'
;MLNYWQRKIYYSRVYQQILKITGSKVIHCLGDSHIKIFEYISRENFWFHTRFKFSLVQGGTAMGLGHPKSKTQAIKVFSEYLQKVPKNDWLLFCLGEVDCGFVIWYRAEKYGVSVEEQFEYSLENYLNFLDELDKQGFKKIIISSVPLPTIIDDQDWGEVAKLRRSIKTSLQQRTALTRKYNRHLQNYCEKRDWFFLDFESEILDPDTGTVAHQYRHPNPLDHHLNAKTVAPIITQKIKQLGYW
;
A
#
# COMPACT_ATOMS: atom_id res chain seq x y z
N MET A 1 8.99 -22.33 -3.14
CA MET A 1 7.95 -22.32 -4.19
C MET A 1 6.92 -23.37 -3.81
N LEU A 2 5.68 -22.97 -3.48
CA LEU A 2 4.61 -23.95 -3.29
C LEU A 2 4.33 -24.63 -4.64
N ASN A 3 4.23 -25.95 -4.65
CA ASN A 3 4.00 -26.72 -5.87
C ASN A 3 2.55 -26.53 -6.38
N TYR A 4 2.31 -26.83 -7.65
CA TYR A 4 1.01 -26.69 -8.33
C TYR A 4 -0.18 -27.30 -7.55
N TRP A 5 0.07 -28.37 -6.79
CA TRP A 5 -0.92 -29.04 -5.95
C TRP A 5 -1.34 -28.22 -4.72
N GLN A 6 -0.42 -27.50 -4.08
CA GLN A 6 -0.74 -26.60 -2.96
C GLN A 6 -1.63 -25.43 -3.40
N ARG A 7 -1.48 -24.92 -4.64
CA ARG A 7 -2.38 -23.91 -5.23
C ARG A 7 -3.80 -24.42 -5.41
N LYS A 8 -3.99 -25.70 -5.77
CA LYS A 8 -5.31 -26.32 -5.96
C LYS A 8 -6.01 -26.58 -4.62
N ILE A 9 -5.25 -26.88 -3.56
CA ILE A 9 -5.75 -27.03 -2.19
C ILE A 9 -6.25 -25.68 -1.64
N TYR A 10 -5.54 -24.58 -1.91
CA TYR A 10 -5.90 -23.23 -1.42
C TYR A 10 -7.24 -22.70 -1.97
N TYR A 11 -7.58 -23.07 -3.21
CA TYR A 11 -8.91 -22.78 -3.79
C TYR A 11 -9.89 -23.94 -3.62
N SER A 12 -9.48 -25.03 -2.95
CA SER A 12 -10.39 -26.15 -2.71
C SER A 12 -11.49 -25.71 -1.73
N ARG A 13 -12.70 -26.23 -1.95
CA ARG A 13 -13.81 -26.09 -1.00
C ARG A 13 -13.42 -26.56 0.40
N VAL A 14 -12.50 -27.52 0.52
CA VAL A 14 -12.01 -28.06 1.79
C VAL A 14 -11.25 -26.99 2.58
N TYR A 15 -10.29 -26.30 1.96
CA TYR A 15 -9.54 -25.23 2.63
C TYR A 15 -10.44 -24.07 3.07
N GLN A 16 -11.38 -23.68 2.21
CA GLN A 16 -12.36 -22.64 2.55
C GLN A 16 -13.31 -23.06 3.68
N GLN A 17 -13.63 -24.36 3.80
CA GLN A 17 -14.41 -24.90 4.93
C GLN A 17 -13.58 -24.94 6.22
N ILE A 18 -12.31 -25.36 6.16
CA ILE A 18 -11.39 -25.34 7.32
C ILE A 18 -11.30 -23.93 7.89
N LEU A 19 -11.06 -22.92 7.06
CA LEU A 19 -11.00 -21.52 7.49
C LEU A 19 -12.29 -21.01 8.16
N LYS A 20 -13.45 -21.51 7.75
CA LYS A 20 -14.73 -21.19 8.39
C LYS A 20 -14.86 -21.85 9.77
N ILE A 21 -14.40 -23.10 9.89
CA ILE A 21 -14.50 -23.89 11.13
C ILE A 21 -13.49 -23.41 12.18
N THR A 22 -12.28 -23.02 11.76
CA THR A 22 -11.19 -22.62 12.68
C THR A 22 -11.26 -21.16 13.13
N GLY A 23 -12.29 -20.39 12.75
CA GLY A 23 -12.40 -18.98 13.13
C GLY A 23 -11.35 -18.07 12.46
N SER A 24 -11.16 -18.19 11.14
CA SER A 24 -10.17 -17.38 10.41
C SER A 24 -10.39 -15.87 10.55
N LYS A 25 -9.29 -15.15 10.84
CA LYS A 25 -9.20 -13.70 10.76
C LYS A 25 -9.30 -13.28 9.30
N VAL A 26 -9.96 -12.16 9.01
CA VAL A 26 -10.03 -11.59 7.67
C VAL A 26 -9.26 -10.27 7.66
N ILE A 27 -8.35 -10.12 6.70
CA ILE A 27 -7.64 -8.88 6.41
C ILE A 27 -8.19 -8.32 5.09
N HIS A 28 -8.82 -7.17 5.17
CA HIS A 28 -9.29 -6.39 4.03
C HIS A 28 -8.18 -5.43 3.60
N CYS A 29 -7.54 -5.69 2.48
CA CYS A 29 -6.50 -4.84 1.91
C CYS A 29 -7.15 -3.81 0.98
N LEU A 30 -7.00 -2.52 1.29
CA LEU A 30 -7.52 -1.39 0.51
C LEU A 30 -6.36 -0.52 0.04
N GLY A 31 -6.38 -0.14 -1.23
CA GLY A 31 -5.36 0.74 -1.76
C GLY A 31 -5.35 0.85 -3.28
N ASP A 32 -4.22 1.31 -3.80
CA ASP A 32 -3.97 1.40 -5.24
C ASP A 32 -3.31 0.11 -5.77
N SER A 33 -2.73 0.16 -6.98
CA SER A 33 -2.13 -1.01 -7.61
C SER A 33 -0.98 -1.64 -6.82
N HIS A 34 -0.41 -0.94 -5.84
CA HIS A 34 0.60 -1.52 -4.95
C HIS A 34 0.03 -2.58 -3.99
N ILE A 35 -1.29 -2.67 -3.79
CA ILE A 35 -1.85 -3.77 -3.00
C ILE A 35 -1.71 -5.14 -3.66
N LYS A 36 -1.36 -5.19 -4.96
CA LYS A 36 -1.11 -6.44 -5.70
C LYS A 36 0.01 -7.29 -5.08
N ILE A 37 0.92 -6.69 -4.31
CA ILE A 37 1.89 -7.47 -3.54
C ILE A 37 1.23 -8.32 -2.45
N PHE A 38 0.18 -7.81 -1.80
CA PHE A 38 -0.61 -8.57 -0.83
C PHE A 38 -1.46 -9.63 -1.52
N GLU A 39 -1.97 -9.37 -2.73
CA GLU A 39 -2.61 -10.40 -3.56
C GLU A 39 -1.63 -11.55 -3.85
N TYR A 40 -0.41 -11.22 -4.27
CA TYR A 40 0.66 -12.20 -4.47
C TYR A 40 0.95 -12.99 -3.18
N ILE A 41 1.14 -12.30 -2.05
CA ILE A 41 1.38 -12.92 -0.73
C ILE A 41 0.25 -13.87 -0.33
N SER A 42 -1.00 -13.46 -0.55
CA SER A 42 -2.18 -14.27 -0.23
C SER A 42 -2.28 -15.53 -1.09
N ARG A 43 -1.71 -15.52 -2.31
CA ARG A 43 -1.74 -16.67 -3.23
C ARG A 43 -0.55 -17.60 -3.07
N GLU A 44 0.63 -17.06 -2.75
CA GLU A 44 1.88 -17.81 -2.72
C GLU A 44 2.25 -18.36 -1.33
N ASN A 45 1.45 -18.06 -0.30
CA ASN A 45 1.65 -18.57 1.06
C ASN A 45 0.42 -19.33 1.55
N PHE A 46 0.66 -20.27 2.45
CA PHE A 46 -0.40 -20.97 3.18
C PHE A 46 -0.71 -20.21 4.48
N TRP A 47 -1.98 -19.88 4.70
CA TRP A 47 -2.46 -19.03 5.79
C TRP A 47 -3.52 -19.79 6.62
N PHE A 48 -3.09 -20.55 7.63
CA PHE A 48 -3.97 -21.48 8.36
C PHE A 48 -5.18 -20.79 9.01
N HIS A 49 -5.03 -19.52 9.41
CA HIS A 49 -6.07 -18.78 10.11
C HIS A 49 -6.36 -17.39 9.53
N THR A 50 -5.92 -17.11 8.31
CA THR A 50 -6.07 -15.77 7.71
C THR A 50 -6.63 -15.83 6.30
N ARG A 51 -7.62 -14.98 6.02
CA ARG A 51 -8.16 -14.73 4.69
C ARG A 51 -7.89 -13.29 4.27
N PHE A 52 -7.48 -13.11 3.02
CA PHE A 52 -7.31 -11.79 2.43
C PHE A 52 -8.50 -11.47 1.52
N LYS A 53 -8.97 -10.23 1.60
CA LYS A 53 -9.92 -9.64 0.64
C LYS A 53 -9.33 -8.32 0.16
N PHE A 54 -9.69 -7.92 -1.06
CA PHE A 54 -9.05 -6.78 -1.71
C PHE A 54 -10.09 -5.78 -2.20
N SER A 55 -9.79 -4.49 -2.04
CA SER A 55 -10.49 -3.38 -2.67
C SER A 55 -9.45 -2.49 -3.34
N LEU A 56 -9.31 -2.66 -4.66
CA LEU A 56 -8.31 -1.99 -5.50
C LEU A 56 -8.93 -0.79 -6.21
N VAL A 57 -8.31 0.38 -6.08
CA VAL A 57 -8.63 1.56 -6.90
C VAL A 57 -7.38 1.96 -7.69
N GLN A 58 -7.36 1.68 -8.99
CA GLN A 58 -6.21 1.98 -9.85
C GLN A 58 -5.86 3.48 -9.80
N GLY A 59 -4.61 3.80 -9.42
CA GLY A 59 -4.15 5.18 -9.26
C GLY A 59 -4.79 5.93 -8.09
N GLY A 60 -5.38 5.23 -7.12
CA GLY A 60 -5.89 5.80 -5.88
C GLY A 60 -4.82 6.63 -5.18
N THR A 61 -5.21 7.77 -4.61
CA THR A 61 -4.30 8.69 -3.91
C THR A 61 -4.88 9.01 -2.55
N ALA A 62 -4.00 9.26 -1.57
CA ALA A 62 -4.35 9.80 -0.27
C ALA A 62 -5.05 11.16 -0.41
N MET A 63 -4.55 12.06 -1.26
CA MET A 63 -5.25 13.32 -1.59
C MET A 63 -6.67 13.11 -2.14
N GLY A 64 -6.88 12.04 -2.91
CA GLY A 64 -8.18 11.71 -3.48
C GLY A 64 -9.21 11.26 -2.44
N LEU A 65 -8.77 10.85 -1.24
CA LEU A 65 -9.67 10.41 -0.16
C LEU A 65 -10.47 11.57 0.46
N GLY A 66 -9.90 12.78 0.48
CA GLY A 66 -10.58 13.98 0.96
C GLY A 66 -11.60 14.56 -0.02
N HIS A 67 -11.67 14.04 -1.25
CA HIS A 67 -12.46 14.63 -2.34
C HIS A 67 -13.41 13.61 -2.99
N PRO A 68 -14.73 13.70 -2.74
CA PRO A 68 -15.74 12.84 -3.38
C PRO A 68 -15.75 12.93 -4.92
N LYS A 69 -15.30 14.06 -5.47
CA LYS A 69 -15.19 14.31 -6.92
C LYS A 69 -13.79 14.00 -7.48
N SER A 70 -12.92 13.32 -6.72
CA SER A 70 -11.61 12.91 -7.22
C SER A 70 -11.76 12.02 -8.46
N LYS A 71 -10.81 12.11 -9.38
CA LYS A 71 -10.85 11.38 -10.66
C LYS A 71 -10.99 9.87 -10.48
N THR A 72 -10.35 9.32 -9.44
CA THR A 72 -10.38 7.88 -9.14
C THR A 72 -11.56 7.47 -8.28
N GLN A 73 -12.28 8.43 -7.69
CA GLN A 73 -13.40 8.19 -6.76
C GLN A 73 -13.04 7.19 -5.64
N ALA A 74 -11.77 7.18 -5.20
CA ALA A 74 -11.25 6.20 -4.24
C ALA A 74 -12.08 6.17 -2.95
N ILE A 75 -12.42 7.35 -2.42
CA ILE A 75 -13.26 7.48 -1.22
C ILE A 75 -14.62 6.78 -1.37
N LYS A 76 -15.26 6.90 -2.54
CA LYS A 76 -16.56 6.29 -2.81
C LYS A 76 -16.44 4.77 -2.82
N VAL A 77 -15.48 4.24 -3.59
CA VAL A 77 -15.25 2.80 -3.70
C VAL A 77 -14.90 2.19 -2.35
N PHE A 78 -14.01 2.81 -1.58
CA PHE A 78 -13.65 2.31 -0.26
C PHE A 78 -14.82 2.42 0.71
N SER A 79 -15.58 3.51 0.71
CA SER A 79 -16.75 3.65 1.60
C SER A 79 -17.82 2.61 1.31
N GLU A 80 -18.17 2.37 0.05
CA GLU A 80 -19.14 1.34 -0.37
C GLU A 80 -18.66 -0.07 -0.01
N TYR A 81 -17.36 -0.32 -0.10
CA TYR A 81 -16.77 -1.58 0.33
C TYR A 81 -16.84 -1.74 1.85
N LEU A 82 -16.43 -0.73 2.61
CA LEU A 82 -16.35 -0.72 4.07
C LEU A 82 -17.71 -0.85 4.76
N GLN A 83 -18.80 -0.41 4.11
CA GLN A 83 -20.17 -0.65 4.59
C GLN A 83 -20.49 -2.14 4.80
N LYS A 84 -19.81 -3.03 4.08
CA LYS A 84 -20.02 -4.49 4.12
C LYS A 84 -18.98 -5.21 4.98
N VAL A 85 -18.02 -4.48 5.54
CA VAL A 85 -16.92 -5.07 6.32
C VAL A 85 -17.32 -5.17 7.79
N PRO A 86 -17.27 -6.38 8.39
CA PRO A 86 -17.44 -6.53 9.84
C PRO A 86 -16.42 -5.68 10.62
N LYS A 87 -16.88 -4.97 11.66
CA LYS A 87 -16.02 -4.08 12.46
C LYS A 87 -14.88 -4.80 13.19
N ASN A 88 -15.01 -6.10 13.37
CA ASN A 88 -14.02 -6.95 14.04
C ASN A 88 -12.98 -7.56 13.07
N ASP A 89 -13.13 -7.34 11.77
CA ASP A 89 -12.14 -7.73 10.75
C ASP A 89 -11.01 -6.70 10.70
N TRP A 90 -9.86 -7.12 10.19
CA TRP A 90 -8.68 -6.27 10.04
C TRP A 90 -8.76 -5.46 8.74
N LEU A 91 -8.39 -4.19 8.81
CA LEU A 91 -8.20 -3.33 7.64
C LEU A 91 -6.70 -3.13 7.42
N LEU A 92 -6.22 -3.35 6.21
CA LEU A 92 -4.85 -3.05 5.78
C LEU A 92 -4.90 -2.00 4.70
N PHE A 93 -4.23 -0.86 4.91
CA PHE A 93 -4.15 0.21 3.92
C PHE A 93 -2.74 0.34 3.34
N CYS A 94 -2.66 0.48 2.01
CA CYS A 94 -1.42 0.77 1.29
C CYS A 94 -1.73 1.80 0.19
N LEU A 95 -1.48 3.07 0.50
CA LEU A 95 -1.72 4.23 -0.35
C LEU A 95 -0.62 5.25 -0.12
N GLY A 96 -0.37 6.09 -1.13
CA GLY A 96 0.53 7.24 -1.01
C GLY A 96 1.74 7.18 -1.93
N GLU A 97 1.99 6.08 -2.65
CA GLU A 97 3.09 6.01 -3.63
C GLU A 97 2.82 7.00 -4.75
N VAL A 98 1.59 7.03 -5.26
CA VAL A 98 1.18 7.96 -6.31
C VAL A 98 1.28 9.41 -5.82
N ASP A 99 0.96 9.67 -4.55
CA ASP A 99 1.09 10.99 -3.92
C ASP A 99 2.56 11.44 -3.86
N CYS A 100 3.40 10.65 -3.20
CA CYS A 100 4.81 10.96 -2.95
C CYS A 100 5.67 10.89 -4.22
N GLY A 101 5.32 10.00 -5.15
CA GLY A 101 6.02 9.77 -6.39
C GLY A 101 5.65 10.77 -7.49
N PHE A 102 4.48 11.42 -7.40
CA PHE A 102 4.00 12.29 -8.48
C PHE A 102 3.10 13.45 -8.01
N VAL A 103 1.95 13.17 -7.38
CA VAL A 103 0.88 14.17 -7.26
C VAL A 103 1.28 15.38 -6.41
N ILE A 104 2.02 15.17 -5.32
CA ILE A 104 2.52 16.26 -4.47
C ILE A 104 3.36 17.25 -5.30
N TRP A 105 4.32 16.73 -6.05
CA TRP A 105 5.23 17.52 -6.88
C TRP A 105 4.50 18.25 -8.01
N TYR A 106 3.65 17.52 -8.73
CA TYR A 106 2.86 18.08 -9.83
C TYR A 106 1.96 19.23 -9.37
N ARG A 107 1.30 19.10 -8.21
CA ARG A 107 0.42 20.13 -7.68
C ARG A 107 1.20 21.33 -7.13
N ALA A 108 2.33 21.08 -6.47
CA ALA A 108 3.22 22.15 -6.00
C ALA A 108 3.64 23.06 -7.18
N GLU A 109 4.11 22.46 -8.27
CA GLU A 109 4.50 23.20 -9.48
C GLU A 109 3.29 23.88 -10.15
N LYS A 110 2.21 23.14 -10.38
CA LYS A 110 1.03 23.64 -11.10
C LYS A 110 0.35 24.82 -10.41
N TYR A 111 0.28 24.79 -9.08
CA TYR A 111 -0.44 25.80 -8.30
C TYR A 111 0.48 26.83 -7.65
N GLY A 112 1.80 26.72 -7.84
CA GLY A 112 2.76 27.66 -7.25
C GLY A 112 2.82 27.60 -5.71
N VAL A 113 2.56 26.42 -5.14
CA VAL A 113 2.58 26.17 -3.69
C VAL A 113 3.76 25.29 -3.31
N SER A 114 4.09 25.22 -2.02
CA SER A 114 5.23 24.41 -1.58
C SER A 114 4.94 22.91 -1.65
N VAL A 115 6.01 22.11 -1.84
CA VAL A 115 5.95 20.64 -1.73
C VAL A 115 5.50 20.23 -0.33
N GLU A 116 5.94 20.96 0.69
CA GLU A 116 5.57 20.72 2.09
C GLU A 116 4.06 20.90 2.33
N GLU A 117 3.47 21.96 1.78
CA GLU A 117 2.02 22.19 1.88
C GLU A 117 1.22 21.05 1.22
N GLN A 118 1.65 20.59 0.05
CA GLN A 118 1.01 19.45 -0.61
C GLN A 118 1.27 18.12 0.11
N PHE A 119 2.43 17.97 0.77
CA PHE A 119 2.73 16.83 1.62
C PHE A 119 1.77 16.75 2.81
N GLU A 120 1.65 17.84 3.58
CA GLU A 120 0.73 17.91 4.73
C GLU A 120 -0.71 17.70 4.27
N TYR A 121 -1.11 18.32 3.15
CA TYR A 121 -2.43 18.13 2.58
C TYR A 121 -2.75 16.66 2.22
N SER A 122 -1.80 15.95 1.62
CA SER A 122 -1.97 14.52 1.30
C SER A 122 -2.06 13.69 2.58
N LEU A 123 -1.17 13.94 3.53
CA LEU A 123 -1.11 13.22 4.80
C LEU A 123 -2.38 13.42 5.62
N GLU A 124 -2.82 14.66 5.83
CA GLU A 124 -4.04 14.98 6.57
C GLU A 124 -5.28 14.30 5.99
N ASN A 125 -5.44 14.29 4.66
CA ASN A 125 -6.58 13.60 4.03
C ASN A 125 -6.59 12.10 4.34
N TYR A 126 -5.42 11.47 4.35
CA TYR A 126 -5.30 10.05 4.66
C TYR A 126 -5.58 9.78 6.14
N LEU A 127 -4.97 10.56 7.03
CA LEU A 127 -5.13 10.41 8.48
C LEU A 127 -6.57 10.69 8.92
N ASN A 128 -7.21 11.73 8.36
CA ASN A 128 -8.62 12.03 8.61
C ASN A 128 -9.52 10.86 8.18
N PHE A 129 -9.28 10.29 7.00
CA PHE A 129 -10.03 9.11 6.56
C PHE A 129 -9.89 7.94 7.53
N LEU A 130 -8.68 7.65 8.01
CA LEU A 130 -8.43 6.57 8.97
C LEU A 130 -9.08 6.84 10.34
N ASP A 131 -9.00 8.08 10.84
CA ASP A 131 -9.65 8.50 12.08
C ASP A 131 -11.17 8.36 11.99
N GLU A 132 -11.78 8.67 10.84
CA GLU A 132 -13.22 8.44 10.64
C GLU A 132 -13.58 6.95 10.69
N LEU A 133 -12.71 6.04 10.22
CA LEU A 133 -12.95 4.61 10.34
C LEU A 133 -12.87 4.14 11.79
N ASP A 134 -11.91 4.64 12.55
CA ASP A 134 -11.77 4.34 13.97
C ASP A 134 -12.96 4.85 14.79
N LYS A 135 -13.47 6.05 14.49
CA LYS A 135 -14.72 6.58 15.06
C LYS A 135 -15.94 5.72 14.70
N GLN A 136 -15.96 5.15 13.49
CA GLN A 136 -16.98 4.20 13.06
C GLN A 136 -16.81 2.78 13.66
N GLY A 137 -15.86 2.59 14.57
CA GLY A 137 -15.67 1.34 15.32
C GLY A 137 -14.72 0.34 14.68
N PHE A 138 -14.02 0.69 13.59
CA PHE A 138 -12.95 -0.17 13.07
C PHE A 138 -11.68 0.01 13.92
N LYS A 139 -11.43 -0.91 14.86
CA LYS A 139 -10.29 -0.82 15.80
C LYS A 139 -9.05 -1.59 15.36
N LYS A 140 -9.15 -2.36 14.30
CA LYS A 140 -8.12 -3.30 13.84
C LYS A 140 -7.51 -2.81 12.54
N ILE A 141 -6.65 -1.80 12.63
CA ILE A 141 -6.08 -1.10 11.48
C ILE A 141 -4.58 -1.43 11.36
N ILE A 142 -4.18 -1.78 10.15
CA ILE A 142 -2.80 -1.97 9.70
C ILE A 142 -2.54 -0.92 8.63
N ILE A 143 -1.49 -0.12 8.80
CA ILE A 143 -0.98 0.77 7.76
C ILE A 143 0.32 0.18 7.26
N SER A 144 0.38 -0.12 5.97
CA SER A 144 1.59 -0.55 5.28
C SER A 144 2.53 0.63 5.07
N SER A 145 3.84 0.41 5.08
CA SER A 145 4.76 1.37 4.43
C SER A 145 4.25 1.68 3.05
N VAL A 146 4.24 2.96 2.72
CA VAL A 146 4.14 3.44 1.35
C VAL A 146 5.34 2.87 0.59
N PRO A 147 5.11 2.11 -0.49
CA PRO A 147 6.19 1.62 -1.32
C PRO A 147 7.05 2.77 -1.82
N LEU A 148 8.37 2.61 -1.70
CA LEU A 148 9.30 3.57 -2.25
C LEU A 148 9.16 3.60 -3.79
N PRO A 149 9.26 4.79 -4.42
CA PRO A 149 9.17 4.89 -5.87
C PRO A 149 10.35 4.16 -6.52
N THR A 150 10.11 3.55 -7.69
CA THR A 150 11.13 2.73 -8.39
C THR A 150 11.55 3.30 -9.74
N ILE A 151 10.70 4.11 -10.36
CA ILE A 151 10.97 4.71 -11.67
C ILE A 151 12.15 5.69 -11.51
N ILE A 152 13.20 5.41 -12.27
CA ILE A 152 14.45 6.16 -12.30
C ILE A 152 14.28 7.51 -13.00
N ASP A 153 15.27 8.37 -12.82
CA ASP A 153 15.30 9.67 -13.46
C ASP A 153 15.52 9.51 -14.97
N ASP A 154 14.97 10.46 -15.74
CA ASP A 154 14.99 10.47 -17.22
C ASP A 154 14.31 9.26 -17.91
N GLN A 155 13.54 8.45 -17.17
CA GLN A 155 12.72 7.39 -17.76
C GLN A 155 11.50 8.00 -18.48
N ASP A 156 11.57 8.11 -19.81
CA ASP A 156 10.53 8.69 -20.66
C ASP A 156 9.59 7.65 -21.32
N TRP A 157 9.72 6.38 -20.92
CA TRP A 157 8.93 5.22 -21.36
C TRP A 157 8.17 4.50 -20.23
N GLY A 158 7.04 3.85 -20.56
CA GLY A 158 6.18 3.11 -19.63
C GLY A 158 4.86 3.83 -19.30
N GLU A 159 3.97 3.16 -18.55
CA GLU A 159 2.59 3.63 -18.30
C GLU A 159 2.52 5.01 -17.61
N VAL A 160 3.50 5.30 -16.74
CA VAL A 160 3.55 6.53 -15.94
C VAL A 160 4.41 7.62 -16.58
N ALA A 161 5.10 7.33 -17.68
CA ALA A 161 6.07 8.25 -18.29
C ALA A 161 5.42 9.55 -18.79
N LYS A 162 4.19 9.48 -19.31
CA LYS A 162 3.46 10.70 -19.74
C LYS A 162 3.17 11.65 -18.59
N LEU A 163 2.87 11.12 -17.40
CA LEU A 163 2.62 11.92 -16.19
C LEU A 163 3.95 12.51 -15.69
N ARG A 164 5.03 11.73 -15.73
CA ARG A 164 6.35 12.12 -15.23
C ARG A 164 7.12 13.09 -16.10
N ARG A 165 6.88 13.17 -17.41
CA ARG A 165 7.47 14.22 -18.28
C ARG A 165 7.26 15.63 -17.72
N SER A 166 6.22 15.83 -16.91
CA SER A 166 5.92 17.13 -16.32
C SER A 166 6.71 17.44 -15.05
N ILE A 167 7.29 16.46 -14.34
CA ILE A 167 7.96 16.70 -13.04
C ILE A 167 9.48 16.44 -13.13
N LYS A 168 10.29 17.43 -12.72
CA LYS A 168 11.77 17.37 -12.75
C LYS A 168 12.40 16.78 -11.48
N THR A 169 11.60 16.17 -10.61
CA THR A 169 12.04 15.72 -9.29
C THR A 169 12.76 14.38 -9.35
N SER A 170 13.97 14.34 -8.80
CA SER A 170 14.81 13.14 -8.77
C SER A 170 14.20 11.99 -7.97
N LEU A 171 14.66 10.77 -8.24
CA LEU A 171 14.27 9.57 -7.52
C LEU A 171 14.62 9.70 -6.05
N GLN A 172 15.80 10.24 -5.74
CA GLN A 172 16.25 10.47 -4.36
C GLN A 172 15.31 11.42 -3.60
N GLN A 173 14.89 12.52 -4.21
CA GLN A 173 13.94 13.46 -3.60
C GLN A 173 12.56 12.82 -3.36
N ARG A 174 12.05 12.07 -4.35
CA ARG A 174 10.79 11.34 -4.20
C ARG A 174 10.88 10.27 -3.11
N THR A 175 11.97 9.51 -3.07
CA THR A 175 12.24 8.56 -1.99
C THR A 175 12.31 9.25 -0.64
N ALA A 176 13.05 10.35 -0.50
CA ALA A 176 13.15 11.10 0.75
C ALA A 176 11.77 11.58 1.26
N LEU A 177 10.91 12.04 0.35
CA LEU A 177 9.54 12.42 0.67
C LEU A 177 8.71 11.21 1.14
N THR A 178 8.78 10.08 0.43
CA THR A 178 8.10 8.83 0.85
C THR A 178 8.57 8.38 2.24
N ARG A 179 9.87 8.44 2.53
CA ARG A 179 10.42 8.09 3.85
C ARG A 179 9.95 9.04 4.95
N LYS A 180 9.80 10.34 4.63
CA LYS A 180 9.15 11.29 5.54
C LYS A 180 7.69 10.89 5.78
N TYR A 181 6.95 10.56 4.73
CA TYR A 181 5.56 10.11 4.82
C TYR A 181 5.41 8.86 5.70
N ASN A 182 6.23 7.84 5.49
CA ASN A 182 6.24 6.61 6.28
C ASN A 182 6.52 6.84 7.76
N ARG A 183 7.50 7.70 8.09
CA ARG A 183 7.76 8.08 9.48
C ARG A 183 6.54 8.75 10.14
N HIS A 184 5.83 9.62 9.43
CA HIS A 184 4.60 10.21 9.95
C HIS A 184 3.51 9.16 10.18
N LEU A 185 3.30 8.24 9.23
CA LEU A 185 2.34 7.14 9.39
C LEU A 185 2.69 6.23 10.58
N GLN A 186 3.96 5.86 10.72
CA GLN A 186 4.44 5.05 11.83
C GLN A 186 4.17 5.73 13.18
N ASN A 187 4.62 6.99 13.32
CA ASN A 187 4.39 7.78 14.54
C ASN A 187 2.89 7.95 14.85
N TYR A 188 2.04 7.95 13.82
CA TYR A 188 0.60 8.05 13.97
C TYR A 188 -0.03 6.75 14.47
N CYS A 189 0.40 5.61 13.93
CA CYS A 189 -0.01 4.28 14.39
C CYS A 189 0.39 4.02 15.85
N GLU A 190 1.61 4.38 16.23
CA GLU A 190 2.13 4.21 17.60
C GLU A 190 1.26 4.93 18.64
N LYS A 191 0.63 6.05 18.26
CA LYS A 191 -0.28 6.81 19.12
C LYS A 191 -1.69 6.22 19.22
N ARG A 192 -2.04 5.18 18.43
CA ARG A 192 -3.43 4.74 18.21
C ARG A 192 -3.70 3.23 18.39
N ASP A 193 -2.76 2.45 18.92
CA ASP A 193 -2.87 0.97 18.96
C ASP A 193 -3.20 0.37 17.57
N TRP A 194 -2.68 1.02 16.51
CA TRP A 194 -2.71 0.51 15.15
C TRP A 194 -1.35 -0.07 14.81
N PHE A 195 -1.31 -0.99 13.86
CA PHE A 195 -0.06 -1.61 13.44
C PHE A 195 0.51 -0.87 12.22
N PHE A 196 1.77 -0.48 12.31
CA PHE A 196 2.53 -0.07 11.14
C PHE A 196 3.33 -1.26 10.60
N LEU A 197 2.98 -1.73 9.40
CA LEU A 197 3.67 -2.80 8.71
C LEU A 197 4.84 -2.21 7.93
N ASP A 198 5.93 -1.94 8.65
CA ASP A 198 7.13 -1.36 8.07
C ASP A 198 7.91 -2.39 7.24
N PHE A 199 8.15 -2.18 5.95
CA PHE A 199 9.14 -2.95 5.18
C PHE A 199 10.15 -2.06 4.44
N GLU A 200 10.13 -0.75 4.71
CA GLU A 200 10.94 0.23 4.00
C GLU A 200 12.44 -0.07 4.19
N SER A 201 12.85 -0.30 5.44
CA SER A 201 14.26 -0.47 5.79
C SER A 201 14.92 -1.66 5.08
N GLU A 202 14.15 -2.71 4.80
CA GLU A 202 14.61 -3.94 4.18
C GLU A 202 14.72 -3.86 2.66
N ILE A 203 14.08 -2.87 2.03
CA ILE A 203 14.12 -2.69 0.58
C ILE A 203 15.00 -1.52 0.14
N LEU A 204 15.51 -0.75 1.09
CA LEU A 204 16.36 0.40 0.84
C LEU A 204 17.80 -0.06 0.53
N ASP A 205 18.39 0.59 -0.46
CA ASP A 205 19.82 0.55 -0.71
C ASP A 205 20.50 1.61 0.16
N PRO A 206 21.40 1.23 1.09
CA PRO A 206 22.05 2.17 1.99
C PRO A 206 22.98 3.15 1.27
N ASP A 207 23.52 2.78 0.11
CA ASP A 207 24.48 3.60 -0.63
C ASP A 207 23.76 4.67 -1.45
N THR A 208 22.68 4.29 -2.13
CA THR A 208 21.93 5.21 -3.00
C THR A 208 20.79 5.95 -2.29
N GLY A 209 20.34 5.42 -1.15
CA GLY A 209 19.16 5.91 -0.45
C GLY A 209 17.85 5.70 -1.23
N THR A 210 17.84 4.79 -2.21
CA THR A 210 16.68 4.44 -3.06
C THR A 210 16.34 2.95 -2.95
N VAL A 211 15.34 2.45 -3.70
CA VAL A 211 15.03 1.01 -3.72
C VAL A 211 16.22 0.21 -4.27
N ALA A 212 16.70 -0.77 -3.50
CA ALA A 212 17.77 -1.65 -3.94
C ALA A 212 17.36 -2.46 -5.18
N HIS A 213 18.30 -2.64 -6.10
CA HIS A 213 18.03 -3.17 -7.43
C HIS A 213 17.29 -4.52 -7.41
N GLN A 214 17.62 -5.40 -6.46
CA GLN A 214 16.99 -6.71 -6.32
C GLN A 214 15.48 -6.65 -6.01
N TYR A 215 14.97 -5.53 -5.48
CA TYR A 215 13.56 -5.34 -5.16
C TYR A 215 12.78 -4.60 -6.25
N ARG A 216 13.45 -4.13 -7.31
CA ARG A 216 12.79 -3.51 -8.47
C ARG A 216 12.21 -4.58 -9.38
N HIS A 217 11.09 -4.25 -10.03
CA HIS A 217 10.47 -5.16 -10.98
C HIS A 217 11.42 -5.47 -12.16
N PRO A 218 11.52 -6.74 -12.62
CA PRO A 218 12.43 -7.11 -13.70
C PRO A 218 12.03 -6.50 -15.06
N ASN A 219 10.75 -6.18 -15.26
CA ASN A 219 10.31 -5.36 -16.38
C ASN A 219 10.51 -3.87 -16.03
N PRO A 220 11.40 -3.13 -16.72
CA PRO A 220 11.66 -1.72 -16.43
C PRO A 220 10.48 -0.79 -16.75
N LEU A 221 9.46 -1.27 -17.46
CA LEU A 221 8.22 -0.53 -17.71
C LEU A 221 7.23 -0.60 -16.54
N ASP A 222 7.48 -1.50 -15.59
CA ASP A 222 6.63 -1.72 -14.43
C ASP A 222 7.24 -1.04 -13.20
N HIS A 223 6.50 -0.07 -12.66
CA HIS A 223 6.92 0.75 -11.52
C HIS A 223 6.63 0.12 -10.16
N HIS A 224 5.97 -1.04 -10.13
CA HIS A 224 5.73 -1.72 -8.87
C HIS A 224 7.03 -2.33 -8.34
N LEU A 225 7.03 -2.67 -7.05
CA LEU A 225 8.09 -3.50 -6.48
C LEU A 225 7.98 -4.92 -7.05
N ASN A 226 9.10 -5.64 -7.11
CA ASN A 226 9.11 -7.04 -7.47
C ASN A 226 8.47 -7.87 -6.36
N ALA A 227 7.23 -8.33 -6.62
CA ALA A 227 6.48 -9.11 -5.65
C ALA A 227 7.22 -10.39 -5.22
N LYS A 228 7.99 -11.05 -6.11
CA LYS A 228 8.71 -12.29 -5.77
C LYS A 228 9.76 -12.08 -4.68
N THR A 229 10.44 -10.94 -4.70
CA THR A 229 11.56 -10.64 -3.78
C THR A 229 11.10 -9.90 -2.54
N VAL A 230 10.04 -9.10 -2.62
CA VAL A 230 9.52 -8.33 -1.48
C VAL A 230 8.49 -9.12 -0.66
N ALA A 231 7.70 -9.99 -1.28
CA ALA A 231 6.67 -10.76 -0.57
C ALA A 231 7.19 -11.58 0.62
N PRO A 232 8.37 -12.22 0.59
CA PRO A 232 8.90 -12.92 1.77
C PRO A 232 9.09 -12.00 2.99
N ILE A 233 9.57 -10.77 2.77
CA ILE A 233 9.80 -9.77 3.83
C ILE A 233 8.46 -9.40 4.49
N ILE A 234 7.49 -9.01 3.67
CA ILE A 234 6.16 -8.61 4.16
C ILE A 234 5.44 -9.80 4.80
N THR A 235 5.57 -11.01 4.23
CA THR A 235 4.98 -12.24 4.78
C THR A 235 5.48 -12.48 6.21
N GLN A 236 6.79 -12.38 6.44
CA GLN A 236 7.37 -12.57 7.77
C GLN A 236 6.79 -11.57 8.77
N LYS A 237 6.63 -10.31 8.38
CA LYS A 237 6.07 -9.26 9.24
C LYS A 237 4.59 -9.49 9.54
N ILE A 238 3.78 -9.87 8.55
CA ILE A 238 2.37 -10.25 8.78
C ILE A 238 2.26 -11.43 9.74
N LYS A 239 3.15 -12.43 9.64
CA LYS A 239 3.17 -13.57 10.56
C LYS A 239 3.55 -13.17 11.99
N GLN A 240 4.48 -12.23 12.16
CA GLN A 240 4.87 -11.69 13.48
C GLN A 240 3.72 -10.99 14.20
N LEU A 241 2.76 -10.43 13.45
CA LEU A 241 1.52 -9.88 14.01
C LEU A 241 0.49 -10.95 14.42
N GLY A 242 0.81 -12.24 14.29
CA GLY A 242 -0.07 -13.34 14.67
C GLY A 242 -1.16 -13.67 13.64
N TYR A 243 -0.90 -13.44 12.35
CA TYR A 243 -1.81 -13.74 11.23
C TYR A 243 -1.42 -14.96 10.39
N TRP A 244 -0.82 -16.00 10.98
CA TRP A 244 -0.39 -17.20 10.24
C TRP A 244 -1.43 -18.33 10.23
#